data_AF-A0A3C0FA74-F1
#
_entry.id   AF-A0A3C0FA74-F1
#
_cell.length_a   1.000
_cell.length_b   1.000
_cell.length_c   1.000
_cell.angle_alpha   90.00
_cell.angle_beta   90.00
_cell.angle_gamma   90.00
#
_symmetry.space_group_name_H-M   'P 1'
#
loop_
_entity.id
_entity.type
_entity.pdbx_description
1 polymer ?
#
loop_
_entity_poly.entity_id
_entity_poly.type
_entity_poly.pdbx_seq_one_letter_code
_entity_poly.pdbx_strand_id
1 'polypeptide(L)'
;MASGHNVGYLRYRWPLLVAVVLLLVMSWQLWQSQSLIGNLRDELAAANAQRAELTASLQARERRIAELEAAQVRPAPLWSAEGLIDQPRLAWLAAAAQGMGFEPGSTPWRPSTLAIPAQFTRPRSTWRSPGSLASGLVHALCLAAPLGRDAWELTIRVHMPEAGQASAIIMFWGLKDDSVAGRDYLLTLREHRGNWYVVEIQERFHCARGVTADGLCL
;
A
#
# COMPACT_ATOMS: atom_id res chain seq x y z
N MET A 1 -108.01 39.26 -0.75
CA MET A 1 -108.25 37.93 -0.13
C MET A 1 -108.28 36.92 -1.27
N ALA A 2 -107.47 35.87 -1.37
CA ALA A 2 -106.77 35.12 -0.34
C ALA A 2 -105.33 34.76 -0.78
N SER A 3 -104.42 34.94 0.17
CA SER A 3 -103.04 34.48 0.22
C SER A 3 -102.98 32.98 0.58
N GLY A 4 -102.34 32.17 -0.27
CA GLY A 4 -102.06 30.75 -0.01
C GLY A 4 -100.57 30.48 -0.04
N HIS A 5 -99.97 30.37 1.14
CA HIS A 5 -98.54 30.21 1.38
C HIS A 5 -97.97 28.90 0.84
N ASN A 6 -96.91 29.00 0.02
CA ASN A 6 -96.16 27.87 -0.51
C ASN A 6 -94.93 27.59 0.38
N VAL A 7 -95.12 26.88 1.50
CA VAL A 7 -94.07 26.61 2.53
C VAL A 7 -93.63 25.12 2.55
N GLY A 8 -93.96 24.35 1.50
CA GLY A 8 -93.64 22.91 1.45
C GLY A 8 -92.27 22.52 0.85
N TYR A 9 -91.65 23.39 0.04
CA TYR A 9 -90.51 22.98 -0.81
C TYR A 9 -89.12 23.13 -0.20
N LEU A 10 -88.99 23.69 1.01
CA LEU A 10 -87.70 23.97 1.64
C LEU A 10 -87.15 22.81 2.50
N ARG A 11 -87.95 21.81 2.86
CA ARG A 11 -87.52 20.72 3.76
C ARG A 11 -86.76 19.56 3.08
N TYR A 12 -86.92 19.35 1.77
CA TYR A 12 -86.24 18.24 1.05
C TYR A 12 -84.95 18.65 0.31
N ARG A 13 -84.64 19.95 0.18
CA ARG A 13 -83.44 20.43 -0.54
C ARG A 13 -82.15 20.36 0.30
N TRP A 14 -82.27 20.49 1.61
CA TRP A 14 -81.14 20.43 2.54
C TRP A 14 -80.37 19.10 2.55
N PRO A 15 -81.02 17.92 2.66
CA PRO A 15 -80.28 16.64 2.70
C PRO A 15 -79.54 16.33 1.39
N LEU A 16 -80.09 16.73 0.23
CA LEU A 16 -79.44 16.56 -1.07
C LEU A 16 -78.17 17.43 -1.18
N LEU A 17 -78.22 18.68 -0.73
CA LEU A 17 -77.05 19.56 -0.71
C LEU A 17 -75.95 19.02 0.21
N VAL A 18 -76.32 18.52 1.40
CA VAL A 18 -75.36 17.90 2.33
C VAL A 18 -74.70 16.66 1.71
N ALA A 19 -75.46 15.79 1.06
CA ALA A 19 -74.91 14.60 0.38
C ALA A 19 -73.94 14.96 -0.76
N VAL A 20 -74.27 15.97 -1.57
CA VAL A 20 -73.39 16.44 -2.64
C VAL A 20 -72.10 17.02 -2.07
N VAL A 21 -72.17 17.83 -1.01
CA VAL A 21 -70.98 18.39 -0.35
C VAL A 21 -70.09 17.27 0.21
N LEU A 22 -70.67 16.26 0.87
CA LEU A 22 -69.92 15.12 1.38
C LEU A 22 -69.22 14.33 0.26
N LEU A 23 -69.90 14.08 -0.85
CA LEU A 23 -69.30 13.40 -2.01
C LEU A 23 -68.15 14.20 -2.63
N LEU A 24 -68.28 15.53 -2.70
CA LEU A 24 -67.21 16.41 -3.19
C LEU A 24 -66.01 16.39 -2.24
N VAL A 25 -66.23 16.45 -0.93
CA VAL A 25 -65.16 16.34 0.08
C VAL A 25 -64.47 14.98 0.01
N MET A 26 -65.23 13.88 -0.08
CA MET A 26 -64.65 12.54 -0.22
C MET A 26 -63.88 12.37 -1.53
N SER A 27 -64.38 12.93 -2.64
CA SER A 27 -63.68 12.92 -3.93
C SER A 27 -62.38 13.71 -3.87
N TRP A 28 -62.40 14.86 -3.20
CA TRP A 28 -61.19 15.67 -2.99
C TRP A 28 -60.18 14.95 -2.10
N GLN A 29 -60.61 14.33 -0.99
CA GLN A 29 -59.74 13.52 -0.12
C GLN A 29 -59.15 12.32 -0.86
N LEU A 30 -59.94 11.64 -1.69
CA LEU A 30 -59.47 10.54 -2.53
C LEU A 30 -58.43 11.03 -3.54
N TRP A 31 -58.68 12.17 -4.19
CA TRP A 31 -57.72 12.77 -5.11
C TRP A 31 -56.42 13.17 -4.41
N GLN A 32 -56.51 13.80 -3.24
CA GLN A 32 -55.34 14.21 -2.46
C GLN A 32 -54.51 12.99 -2.01
N SER A 33 -55.18 11.91 -1.56
CA SER A 33 -54.49 10.67 -1.20
C SER A 33 -53.83 9.99 -2.40
N GLN A 34 -54.48 9.96 -3.57
CA GLN A 34 -53.89 9.42 -4.79
C GLN A 34 -52.68 10.23 -5.26
N SER A 35 -52.74 11.56 -5.17
CA SER A 35 -51.60 12.44 -5.49
C SER A 35 -50.43 12.21 -4.54
N LEU A 36 -50.69 12.09 -3.22
CA LEU A 36 -49.65 11.79 -2.23
C LEU A 36 -49.01 10.43 -2.47
N ILE A 37 -49.81 9.40 -2.77
CA ILE A 37 -49.30 8.06 -3.11
C ILE A 37 -48.43 8.09 -4.37
N GLY A 38 -48.81 8.90 -5.38
CA GLY A 38 -48.00 9.13 -6.57
C GLY A 38 -46.63 9.71 -6.21
N ASN A 39 -46.62 10.84 -5.49
CA ASN A 39 -45.39 11.51 -5.09
C ASN A 39 -44.47 10.60 -4.26
N LEU A 40 -45.03 9.86 -3.29
CA LEU A 40 -44.25 8.93 -2.46
C LEU A 40 -43.66 7.76 -3.28
N ARG A 41 -44.36 7.29 -4.33
CA ARG A 41 -43.83 6.25 -5.23
C ARG A 41 -42.68 6.79 -6.07
N ASP A 42 -42.80 8.02 -6.56
CA ASP A 42 -41.75 8.67 -7.35
C ASP A 42 -40.51 8.94 -6.49
N GLU A 43 -40.69 9.43 -5.26
CA GLU A 43 -39.61 9.60 -4.28
C GLU A 43 -38.92 8.27 -3.95
N LEU A 44 -39.70 7.20 -3.73
CA LEU A 44 -39.16 5.86 -3.48
C LEU A 44 -38.38 5.32 -4.68
N ALA A 45 -38.87 5.54 -5.90
CA ALA A 45 -38.18 5.14 -7.12
C ALA A 45 -36.85 5.89 -7.29
N ALA A 46 -36.84 7.21 -7.06
CA ALA A 46 -35.63 8.04 -7.10
C ALA A 46 -34.61 7.60 -6.03
N ALA A 47 -35.05 7.36 -4.79
CA ALA A 47 -34.19 6.90 -3.71
C ALA A 47 -33.59 5.51 -4.01
N ASN A 48 -34.36 4.59 -4.61
CA ASN A 48 -33.87 3.28 -5.01
C ASN A 48 -32.83 3.37 -6.14
N ALA A 49 -33.03 4.27 -7.11
CA ALA A 49 -32.05 4.53 -8.18
C ALA A 49 -30.73 5.07 -7.60
N GLN A 50 -30.80 6.05 -6.70
CA GLN A 50 -29.62 6.61 -6.02
C GLN A 50 -28.89 5.54 -5.18
N ARG A 51 -29.64 4.67 -4.48
CA ARG A 51 -29.05 3.56 -3.73
C ARG A 51 -28.33 2.57 -4.64
N ALA A 52 -28.88 2.28 -5.82
CA ALA A 52 -28.24 1.38 -6.78
C ALA A 52 -26.94 1.98 -7.33
N GLU A 53 -26.94 3.26 -7.68
CA GLU A 53 -25.74 3.98 -8.13
C GLU A 53 -24.65 4.00 -7.06
N LEU A 54 -24.99 4.34 -5.82
CA LEU A 54 -24.04 4.34 -4.72
C LEU A 54 -23.46 2.94 -4.46
N THR A 55 -24.29 1.91 -4.54
CA THR A 55 -23.86 0.51 -4.38
C THR A 55 -22.86 0.12 -5.46
N ALA A 56 -23.13 0.46 -6.72
CA ALA A 56 -22.22 0.20 -7.82
C ALA A 56 -20.88 0.95 -7.67
N SER A 57 -20.92 2.21 -7.22
CA SER A 57 -19.72 3.01 -6.94
C SER A 57 -18.88 2.43 -5.80
N LEU A 58 -19.50 1.96 -4.72
CA LEU A 58 -18.81 1.29 -3.61
C LEU A 58 -18.15 -0.01 -4.09
N GLN A 59 -18.85 -0.85 -4.84
CA GLN A 59 -18.28 -2.08 -5.39
C GLN A 59 -17.11 -1.81 -6.32
N ALA A 60 -17.16 -0.75 -7.14
CA ALA A 60 -16.06 -0.35 -7.99
C ALA A 60 -14.84 0.10 -7.16
N ARG A 61 -15.06 0.86 -6.08
CA ARG A 61 -14.00 1.29 -5.16
C ARG A 61 -13.39 0.10 -4.40
N GLU A 62 -14.20 -0.83 -3.92
CA GLU A 62 -13.74 -2.05 -3.24
C GLU A 62 -12.87 -2.91 -4.17
N ARG A 63 -13.29 -3.10 -5.43
CA ARG A 63 -12.45 -3.78 -6.44
C ARG A 63 -11.14 -3.05 -6.64
N ARG A 64 -11.16 -1.73 -6.73
CA ARG A 64 -9.94 -0.93 -6.89
C ARG A 64 -9.00 -1.05 -5.69
N ILE A 65 -9.53 -1.07 -4.47
CA ILE A 65 -8.74 -1.29 -3.25
C ILE A 65 -8.15 -2.69 -3.27
N ALA A 66 -8.94 -3.72 -3.58
CA ALA A 66 -8.45 -5.10 -3.66
C ALA A 66 -7.36 -5.28 -4.73
N GLU A 67 -7.50 -4.63 -5.89
CA GLU A 67 -6.45 -4.58 -6.93
C GLU A 67 -5.17 -3.91 -6.40
N LEU A 68 -5.30 -2.79 -5.69
CA LEU A 68 -4.15 -2.08 -5.11
C LEU A 68 -3.47 -2.88 -3.99
N GLU A 69 -4.23 -3.55 -3.14
CA GLU A 69 -3.73 -4.43 -2.09
C GLU A 69 -3.05 -5.68 -2.67
N ALA A 70 -3.61 -6.26 -3.74
CA ALA A 70 -2.99 -7.36 -4.46
C ALA A 70 -1.71 -6.94 -5.18
N ALA A 71 -1.66 -5.71 -5.69
CA ALA A 71 -0.46 -5.12 -6.29
C ALA A 71 0.55 -4.62 -5.24
N GLN A 72 0.17 -4.53 -3.97
CA GLN A 72 1.07 -4.07 -2.92
C GLN A 72 2.09 -5.16 -2.62
N VAL A 73 3.34 -4.89 -2.99
CA VAL A 73 4.49 -5.73 -2.61
C VAL A 73 4.55 -5.78 -1.09
N ARG A 74 4.25 -6.95 -0.51
CA ARG A 74 4.39 -7.18 0.93
C ARG A 74 5.89 -7.24 1.24
N PRO A 75 6.45 -6.28 2.00
CA PRO A 75 7.86 -6.36 2.36
C PRO A 75 8.09 -7.62 3.17
N ALA A 76 9.25 -8.26 2.96
CA ALA A 76 9.58 -9.45 3.70
C ALA A 76 9.70 -9.15 5.21
N PRO A 77 9.40 -10.11 6.11
CA PRO A 77 9.53 -9.89 7.55
C PRO A 77 10.96 -9.44 7.91
N LEU A 78 11.10 -8.33 8.65
CA LEU A 78 12.39 -7.66 8.94
C LEU A 78 13.45 -8.55 9.64
N TRP A 79 13.02 -9.66 10.24
CA TRP A 79 13.86 -10.60 10.97
C TRP A 79 13.96 -11.98 10.30
N SER A 80 13.68 -12.05 9.00
CA SER A 80 13.81 -13.26 8.19
C SER A 80 15.03 -13.19 7.26
N ALA A 81 15.46 -14.33 6.73
CA ALA A 81 16.49 -14.38 5.70
C ALA A 81 16.08 -13.59 4.44
N GLU A 82 14.79 -13.57 4.12
CA GLU A 82 14.25 -12.79 3.00
C GLU A 82 14.32 -11.28 3.31
N GLY A 83 13.89 -10.84 4.49
CA GLY A 83 13.95 -9.44 4.93
C GLY A 83 15.38 -8.91 5.11
N LEU A 84 16.35 -9.80 5.30
CA LEU A 84 17.77 -9.44 5.24
C LEU A 84 18.14 -8.90 3.86
N ILE A 85 17.68 -9.57 2.80
CA ILE A 85 18.08 -9.28 1.41
C ILE A 85 17.09 -8.34 0.72
N ASP A 86 15.86 -8.21 1.23
CA ASP A 86 14.83 -7.35 0.66
C ASP A 86 15.24 -5.87 0.65
N GLN A 87 14.97 -5.22 -0.47
CA GLN A 87 15.39 -3.85 -0.77
C GLN A 87 14.16 -2.98 -1.08
N PRO A 88 13.50 -2.42 -0.04
CA PRO A 88 12.33 -1.55 -0.24
C PRO A 88 12.61 -0.36 -1.17
N ARG A 89 13.86 0.11 -1.20
CA ARG A 89 14.29 1.21 -2.07
C ARG A 89 14.28 0.83 -3.55
N LEU A 90 14.55 -0.42 -3.89
CA LEU A 90 14.47 -0.89 -5.27
C LEU A 90 13.02 -0.94 -5.76
N ALA A 91 12.08 -1.35 -4.90
CA ALA A 91 10.66 -1.32 -5.23
C ALA A 91 10.16 0.12 -5.48
N TRP A 92 10.58 1.07 -4.65
CA TRP A 92 10.29 2.49 -4.87
C TRP A 92 10.88 3.01 -6.19
N LEU A 93 12.12 2.62 -6.51
CA LEU A 93 12.79 2.99 -7.76
C LEU A 93 12.08 2.39 -8.98
N ALA A 94 11.67 1.12 -8.91
CA ALA A 94 10.89 0.47 -9.96
C ALA A 94 9.54 1.17 -10.20
N ALA A 95 8.85 1.58 -9.13
CA ALA A 95 7.62 2.36 -9.24
C ALA A 95 7.87 3.74 -9.89
N ALA A 96 8.96 4.42 -9.50
CA ALA A 96 9.33 5.72 -10.08
C ALA A 96 9.73 5.61 -11.57
N ALA A 97 10.26 4.47 -12.01
CA ALA A 97 10.66 4.21 -13.39
C ALA A 97 9.49 3.87 -14.32
N GLN A 98 8.29 3.64 -13.80
CA GLN A 98 7.14 3.24 -14.61
C GLN A 98 6.84 4.27 -15.71
N GLY A 99 6.80 3.80 -16.96
CA GLY A 99 6.56 4.65 -18.14
C GLY A 99 7.78 5.44 -18.62
N MET A 100 8.95 5.27 -18.01
CA MET A 100 10.19 5.96 -18.43
C MET A 100 11.06 5.14 -19.41
N GLY A 101 10.67 3.92 -19.74
CA GLY A 101 11.35 3.08 -20.73
C GLY A 101 12.58 2.33 -20.23
N PHE A 102 12.78 2.25 -18.92
CA PHE A 102 13.83 1.46 -18.28
C PHE A 102 13.28 0.64 -17.12
N GLU A 103 13.96 -0.46 -16.79
CA GLU A 103 13.52 -1.43 -15.78
C GLU A 103 14.63 -1.61 -14.73
N PRO A 104 14.54 -0.92 -13.57
CA PRO A 104 15.53 -1.06 -12.51
C PRO A 104 15.66 -2.51 -12.03
N GLY A 105 16.86 -2.91 -11.62
CA GLY A 105 17.13 -4.30 -11.25
C GLY A 105 18.32 -4.45 -10.32
N SER A 106 18.68 -5.71 -10.05
CA SER A 106 19.87 -6.04 -9.26
C SER A 106 20.76 -7.01 -10.02
N THR A 107 22.08 -6.82 -9.93
CA THR A 107 23.02 -7.81 -10.44
C THR A 107 22.95 -9.10 -9.61
N PRO A 108 23.40 -10.25 -10.16
CA PRO A 108 23.65 -11.43 -9.34
C PRO A 108 24.66 -11.13 -8.23
N TRP A 109 24.58 -11.91 -7.14
CA TRP A 109 25.62 -11.92 -6.12
C TRP A 109 26.91 -12.49 -6.67
N ARG A 110 28.04 -11.85 -6.35
CA ARG A 110 29.38 -12.30 -6.72
C ARG A 110 30.35 -12.14 -5.55
N PRO A 111 31.47 -12.88 -5.49
CA PRO A 111 32.50 -12.63 -4.49
C PRO A 111 32.96 -11.17 -4.50
N SER A 112 33.05 -10.54 -3.35
CA SER A 112 33.49 -9.16 -3.25
C SER A 112 35.00 -9.03 -3.44
N THR A 113 35.43 -7.93 -4.07
CA THR A 113 36.84 -7.60 -4.26
C THR A 113 37.44 -6.80 -3.10
N LEU A 114 36.68 -6.57 -2.01
CA LEU A 114 37.16 -5.85 -0.84
C LEU A 114 38.36 -6.55 -0.19
N ALA A 115 39.42 -5.79 0.07
CA ALA A 115 40.56 -6.27 0.85
C ALA A 115 40.21 -6.27 2.34
N ILE A 116 39.74 -7.40 2.86
CA ILE A 116 39.31 -7.52 4.26
C ILE A 116 40.54 -7.60 5.18
N PRO A 117 40.66 -6.71 6.18
CA PRO A 117 41.75 -6.80 7.16
C PRO A 117 41.70 -8.12 7.94
N ALA A 118 42.87 -8.71 8.19
CA ALA A 118 42.97 -10.07 8.75
C ALA A 118 42.29 -10.24 10.13
N GLN A 119 42.11 -9.16 10.90
CA GLN A 119 41.39 -9.21 12.18
C GLN A 119 39.90 -9.54 12.05
N PHE A 120 39.30 -9.41 10.86
CA PHE A 120 37.90 -9.72 10.62
C PHE A 120 37.67 -11.16 10.17
N THR A 121 38.68 -11.84 9.63
CA THR A 121 38.54 -13.20 9.05
C THR A 121 39.09 -14.31 9.94
N ARG A 122 39.72 -13.96 11.07
CA ARG A 122 40.33 -14.94 11.98
C ARG A 122 39.36 -15.40 13.08
N PRO A 123 39.31 -16.70 13.41
CA PRO A 123 38.53 -17.22 14.55
C PRO A 123 38.93 -16.67 15.93
N ARG A 124 40.09 -16.01 16.04
CA ARG A 124 40.57 -15.33 17.25
C ARG A 124 40.26 -13.83 17.24
N SER A 125 39.20 -13.42 16.56
CA SER A 125 38.76 -12.02 16.57
C SER A 125 38.31 -11.62 17.99
N THR A 126 38.12 -10.32 18.21
CA THR A 126 37.61 -9.78 19.49
C THR A 126 36.14 -9.37 19.40
N TRP A 127 35.46 -9.69 18.29
CA TRP A 127 34.09 -9.25 18.03
C TRP A 127 33.08 -10.15 18.75
N ARG A 128 32.35 -9.58 19.72
CA ARG A 128 31.43 -10.34 20.59
C ARG A 128 30.04 -10.57 20.01
N SER A 129 29.70 -9.87 18.92
CA SER A 129 28.43 -10.05 18.23
C SER A 129 28.60 -9.85 16.72
N PRO A 130 27.73 -10.48 15.89
CA PRO A 130 27.78 -10.30 14.43
C PRO A 130 27.53 -8.85 14.02
N GLY A 131 26.68 -8.11 14.75
CA GLY A 131 26.46 -6.68 14.52
C GLY A 131 27.71 -5.84 14.80
N SER A 132 28.43 -6.11 15.91
CA SER A 132 29.68 -5.40 16.20
C SER A 132 30.76 -5.66 15.15
N LEU A 133 30.84 -6.90 14.65
CA LEU A 133 31.75 -7.29 13.57
C LEU A 133 31.44 -6.54 12.27
N ALA A 134 30.16 -6.52 11.85
CA ALA A 134 29.73 -5.83 10.64
C ALA A 134 29.98 -4.32 10.70
N SER A 135 29.61 -3.66 11.82
CA SER A 135 29.89 -2.23 12.03
C SER A 135 31.38 -1.92 12.07
N GLY A 136 32.17 -2.79 12.71
CA GLY A 136 33.63 -2.67 12.74
C GLY A 136 34.23 -2.75 11.33
N LEU A 137 33.71 -3.65 10.49
CA LEU A 137 34.16 -3.81 9.10
C LEU A 137 33.84 -2.57 8.27
N VAL A 138 32.63 -2.01 8.42
CA VAL A 138 32.24 -0.74 7.78
C VAL A 138 33.24 0.37 8.11
N HIS A 139 33.63 0.48 9.37
CA HIS A 139 34.61 1.48 9.80
C HIS A 139 36.00 1.22 9.21
N ALA A 140 36.50 0.00 9.33
CA ALA A 140 37.85 -0.37 8.89
C ALA A 140 38.06 -0.24 7.37
N LEU A 141 37.01 -0.47 6.59
CA LEU A 141 37.02 -0.31 5.14
C LEU A 141 36.60 1.10 4.68
N CYS A 142 36.40 2.02 5.63
CA CYS A 142 35.92 3.38 5.38
C CYS A 142 34.64 3.44 4.52
N LEU A 143 33.77 2.43 4.63
CA LEU A 143 32.58 2.37 3.77
C LEU A 143 31.57 3.47 4.08
N ALA A 144 31.63 4.08 5.28
CA ALA A 144 30.80 5.22 5.64
C ALA A 144 31.32 6.57 5.09
N ALA A 145 32.54 6.63 4.53
CA ALA A 145 33.14 7.87 4.03
C ALA A 145 32.33 8.59 2.93
N PRO A 146 31.59 7.90 2.04
CA PRO A 146 30.73 8.54 1.03
C PRO A 146 29.45 9.18 1.58
N LEU A 147 29.04 8.90 2.82
CA LEU A 147 27.76 9.38 3.37
C LEU A 147 27.67 10.91 3.35
N GLY A 148 26.53 11.43 2.87
CA GLY A 148 26.26 12.86 2.73
C GLY A 148 26.98 13.52 1.54
N ARG A 149 27.75 12.76 0.74
CA ARG A 149 28.43 13.24 -0.46
C ARG A 149 28.04 12.44 -1.69
N ASP A 150 28.43 11.17 -1.70
CA ASP A 150 28.26 10.26 -2.83
C ASP A 150 27.31 9.10 -2.50
N ALA A 151 26.88 8.97 -1.24
CA ALA A 151 25.84 8.05 -0.79
C ALA A 151 24.88 8.75 0.19
N TRP A 152 23.60 8.40 0.14
CA TRP A 152 22.59 8.95 1.04
C TRP A 152 22.42 8.11 2.31
N GLU A 153 22.46 6.79 2.17
CA GLU A 153 22.10 5.85 3.24
C GLU A 153 23.11 4.72 3.33
N LEU A 154 23.44 4.32 4.57
CA LEU A 154 24.11 3.06 4.90
C LEU A 154 23.28 2.34 5.94
N THR A 155 22.86 1.13 5.63
CA THR A 155 22.08 0.28 6.53
C THR A 155 22.82 -1.03 6.80
N ILE A 156 22.86 -1.46 8.06
CA ILE A 156 23.38 -2.77 8.46
C ILE A 156 22.22 -3.59 9.00
N ARG A 157 21.99 -4.79 8.47
CA ARG A 157 21.03 -5.75 9.02
C ARG A 157 21.74 -7.05 9.33
N VAL A 158 21.27 -7.75 10.36
CA VAL A 158 21.85 -9.02 10.81
C VAL A 158 20.73 -10.01 11.03
N HIS A 159 20.91 -11.22 10.50
CA HIS A 159 20.04 -12.35 10.67
C HIS A 159 20.84 -13.52 11.26
N MET A 160 20.32 -14.12 12.33
CA MET A 160 20.92 -15.28 12.99
C MET A 160 19.98 -16.47 12.85
N PRO A 161 20.13 -17.30 11.80
CA PRO A 161 19.25 -18.45 11.61
C PRO A 161 19.44 -19.50 12.69
N GLU A 162 20.67 -19.65 13.19
CA GLU A 162 21.08 -20.71 14.12
C GLU A 162 22.18 -20.20 15.06
N ALA A 163 22.39 -20.90 16.19
CA ALA A 163 23.51 -20.62 17.08
C ALA A 163 24.86 -20.78 16.36
N GLY A 164 25.74 -19.80 16.53
CA GLY A 164 27.08 -19.79 15.92
C GLY A 164 27.14 -19.50 14.42
N GLN A 165 26.02 -19.17 13.79
CA GLN A 165 25.94 -18.74 12.39
C GLN A 165 25.16 -17.44 12.27
N ALA A 166 25.61 -16.54 11.40
CA ALA A 166 24.87 -15.33 11.08
C ALA A 166 25.14 -14.89 9.65
N SER A 167 24.19 -14.17 9.09
CA SER A 167 24.37 -13.39 7.88
C SER A 167 24.18 -11.92 8.23
N ALA A 168 25.08 -11.08 7.74
CA ALA A 168 24.90 -9.63 7.82
C ALA A 168 24.87 -9.06 6.41
N ILE A 169 24.07 -8.02 6.18
CA ILE A 169 24.12 -7.24 4.95
C ILE A 169 24.49 -5.81 5.29
N ILE A 170 25.36 -5.22 4.48
CA ILE A 170 25.70 -3.81 4.51
C ILE A 170 25.19 -3.22 3.21
N MET A 171 24.24 -2.29 3.29
CA MET A 171 23.52 -1.76 2.15
C MET A 171 23.84 -0.28 1.97
N PHE A 172 24.15 0.12 0.74
CA PHE A 172 24.35 1.49 0.31
C PHE A 172 23.23 1.90 -0.62
N TRP A 173 22.66 3.08 -0.38
CA TRP A 173 21.64 3.62 -1.27
C TRP A 173 21.83 5.11 -1.55
N GLY A 174 21.25 5.55 -2.67
CA GLY A 174 21.31 6.93 -3.13
C GLY A 174 22.73 7.28 -3.56
N LEU A 175 23.36 6.36 -4.31
CA LEU A 175 24.63 6.66 -4.94
C LEU A 175 24.39 7.76 -5.98
N LYS A 176 25.30 8.73 -6.06
CA LYS A 176 25.22 9.85 -7.02
C LYS A 176 25.68 9.43 -8.43
N ASP A 177 25.18 8.29 -8.86
CA ASP A 177 25.51 7.60 -10.11
C ASP A 177 24.17 7.33 -10.83
N ASP A 178 24.12 7.62 -12.13
CA ASP A 178 22.88 7.51 -12.91
C ASP A 178 22.58 6.06 -13.35
N SER A 179 23.57 5.18 -13.24
CA SER A 179 23.50 3.77 -13.60
C SER A 179 23.37 2.89 -12.34
N VAL A 180 24.06 3.25 -11.26
CA VAL A 180 24.04 2.50 -9.99
C VAL A 180 23.28 3.26 -8.90
N ALA A 181 22.12 2.77 -8.49
CA ALA A 181 21.32 3.35 -7.41
C ALA A 181 21.81 2.95 -6.01
N GLY A 182 22.40 1.76 -5.89
CA GLY A 182 22.83 1.19 -4.62
C GLY A 182 23.77 0.01 -4.76
N ARG A 183 24.33 -0.42 -3.63
CA ARG A 183 25.28 -1.53 -3.55
C ARG A 183 25.12 -2.25 -2.23
N ASP A 184 25.11 -3.57 -2.27
CA ASP A 184 25.06 -4.39 -1.07
C ASP A 184 26.31 -5.24 -0.92
N TYR A 185 26.65 -5.53 0.34
CA TYR A 185 27.59 -6.57 0.72
C TYR A 185 26.89 -7.57 1.64
N LEU A 186 26.86 -8.84 1.25
CA LEU A 186 26.36 -9.94 2.07
C LEU A 186 27.55 -10.64 2.72
N LEU A 187 27.56 -10.70 4.04
CA LEU A 187 28.59 -11.30 4.85
C LEU A 187 28.07 -12.62 5.41
N THR A 188 28.83 -13.69 5.22
CA THR A 188 28.65 -14.97 5.91
C THR A 188 29.53 -14.98 7.15
N LEU A 189 28.93 -15.12 8.33
CA LEU A 189 29.59 -14.99 9.62
C LEU A 189 29.55 -16.31 10.40
N ARG A 190 30.63 -16.60 11.12
CA ARG A 190 30.74 -17.76 12.02
C ARG A 190 31.22 -17.34 13.39
N GLU A 191 30.79 -18.08 14.39
CA GLU A 191 31.27 -17.95 15.75
C GLU A 191 32.34 -19.01 16.06
N HIS A 192 33.37 -18.61 16.81
CA HIS A 192 34.32 -19.51 17.44
C HIS A 192 34.67 -19.01 18.84
N ARG A 193 34.32 -19.82 19.87
CA ARG A 193 34.60 -19.53 21.29
C ARG A 193 34.10 -18.14 21.73
N GLY A 194 32.88 -17.77 21.37
CA GLY A 194 32.30 -16.48 21.74
C GLY A 194 32.82 -15.28 20.94
N ASN A 195 33.51 -15.51 19.81
CA ASN A 195 33.98 -14.46 18.91
C ASN A 195 33.53 -14.70 17.47
N TRP A 196 33.13 -13.64 16.80
CA TRP A 196 32.58 -13.67 15.45
C TRP A 196 33.61 -13.26 14.41
N TYR A 197 33.62 -13.95 13.28
CA TYR A 197 34.49 -13.64 12.15
C TYR A 197 33.77 -13.82 10.81
N VAL A 198 34.26 -13.14 9.79
CA VAL A 198 33.78 -13.18 8.41
C VAL A 198 34.40 -14.39 7.70
N VAL A 199 33.55 -15.23 7.12
CA VAL A 199 33.97 -16.35 6.27
C VAL A 199 34.01 -15.94 4.81
N GLU A 200 32.98 -15.22 4.37
CA GLU A 200 32.78 -14.84 2.98
C GLU A 200 32.12 -13.46 2.92
N ILE A 201 32.46 -12.70 1.88
CA ILE A 201 31.72 -11.50 1.48
C ILE A 201 31.35 -11.63 0.00
N GLN A 202 30.07 -11.46 -0.27
CA GLN A 202 29.52 -11.31 -1.60
C GLN A 202 29.05 -9.86 -1.78
N GLU A 203 28.97 -9.41 -3.02
CA GLU A 203 28.45 -8.09 -3.38
C GLU A 203 27.44 -8.18 -4.53
N ARG A 204 26.55 -7.20 -4.59
CA ARG A 204 25.68 -6.94 -5.74
C ARG A 204 25.44 -5.44 -5.89
N PHE A 205 25.02 -5.04 -7.09
CA PHE A 205 24.65 -3.67 -7.40
C PHE A 205 23.16 -3.59 -7.70
N HIS A 206 22.56 -2.46 -7.36
CA HIS A 206 21.20 -2.09 -7.70
C HIS A 206 21.26 -1.06 -8.81
N CYS A 207 20.79 -1.43 -10.00
CA CYS A 207 20.94 -0.65 -11.20
C CYS A 207 19.68 0.18 -11.45
N ALA A 208 19.88 1.47 -11.75
CA ALA A 208 18.79 2.42 -11.91
C ALA A 208 18.04 2.26 -13.23
N ARG A 209 18.73 1.90 -14.32
CA ARG A 209 18.13 1.75 -15.66
C ARG A 209 18.00 0.29 -16.12
N GLY A 210 18.52 -0.62 -15.33
CA GLY A 210 18.44 -2.05 -15.57
C GLY A 210 19.79 -2.74 -15.61
N VAL A 211 19.73 -4.05 -15.86
CA VAL A 211 20.86 -4.96 -15.78
C VAL A 211 21.06 -5.59 -17.15
N THR A 212 22.29 -5.54 -17.68
CA THR A 212 22.63 -6.23 -18.93
C THR A 212 22.68 -7.74 -18.74
N ALA A 213 22.69 -8.49 -19.85
CA ALA A 213 22.89 -9.94 -19.82
C ALA A 213 24.19 -10.36 -19.11
N ASP A 214 25.23 -9.52 -19.18
CA ASP A 214 26.52 -9.74 -18.54
C ASP A 214 26.57 -9.30 -17.06
N GLY A 215 25.44 -8.84 -16.51
CA GLY A 215 25.33 -8.43 -15.10
C GLY A 215 25.94 -7.06 -14.80
N LEU A 216 25.95 -6.14 -15.77
CA LEU A 216 26.38 -4.74 -15.60
C LEU A 216 25.17 -3.82 -15.47
N CYS A 217 25.33 -2.69 -14.77
CA CYS A 217 24.30 -1.65 -14.74
C CYS A 217 24.30 -0.83 -16.03
N LEU A 218 23.10 -0.51 -16.52
CA LEU A 218 22.83 0.42 -17.62
C LEU A 218 22.64 1.86 -17.14
#